data_AF-A0A529LAD8-F1
#
_entry.id   AF-A0A529LAD8-F1
#
_cell.length_a   1.000
_cell.length_b   1.000
_cell.length_c   1.000
_cell.angle_alpha   90.00
_cell.angle_beta   90.00
_cell.angle_gamma   90.00
#
_symmetry.space_group_name_H-M   'P 1'
#
loop_
_entity.id
_entity.type
_entity.pdbx_description
1 polymer ?
#
loop_
_entity_poly.entity_id
_entity_poly.type
_entity_poly.pdbx_seq_one_letter_code
_entity_poly.pdbx_strand_id
1 'polypeptide(L)'
;MARQMRPKLVFAGPTLSQGEVLEVLEAICLPPAVQGSIIAAVQHFDPSAIVIIDGGFQSEPAVRHKEILWAIAKGVPVIGAASMGALRAAELFPYMQGVGLIYRWYRRFAFAPDDAVAVLHGPWEVNSAPITHALIDLRMTVRGACRRAIISAEYRTRLERAAQALN
;
A
#
# COMPACT_ATOMS: atom_id res chain seq x y z
N MET A 1 20.61 24.26 21.10
CA MET A 1 20.56 23.76 19.71
C MET A 1 19.12 23.38 19.41
N ALA A 2 18.50 23.97 18.39
CA ALA A 2 17.15 23.60 17.98
C ALA A 2 17.16 22.12 17.58
N ARG A 3 16.29 21.30 18.20
CA ARG A 3 16.15 19.89 17.84
C ARG A 3 15.67 19.84 16.40
N GLN A 4 16.55 19.45 15.47
CA GLN A 4 16.19 19.31 14.07
C GLN A 4 15.00 18.34 13.99
N MET A 5 13.88 18.80 13.45
CA MET A 5 12.66 17.99 13.41
C MET A 5 12.87 16.83 12.45
N ARG A 6 12.80 15.61 12.98
CA ARG A 6 12.87 14.38 12.18
C ARG A 6 11.62 14.27 11.29
N PRO A 7 11.76 14.21 9.96
CA PRO A 7 10.62 14.26 9.05
C PRO A 7 9.77 12.98 9.14
N LYS A 8 8.51 13.07 8.69
CA LYS A 8 7.69 11.89 8.41
C LYS A 8 7.87 11.54 6.95
N LEU A 9 7.93 10.24 6.64
CA LEU A 9 8.05 9.77 5.26
C LEU A 9 6.78 9.04 4.87
N VAL A 10 6.32 9.24 3.63
CA VAL A 10 5.16 8.56 3.07
C VAL A 10 5.53 7.97 1.72
N PHE A 11 5.48 6.64 1.60
CA PHE A 11 5.63 5.92 0.34
C PHE A 11 4.24 5.78 -0.29
N ALA A 12 3.97 6.52 -1.35
CA ALA A 12 2.67 6.57 -2.01
C ALA A 12 2.82 6.75 -3.53
N GLY A 13 1.73 6.60 -4.28
CA GLY A 13 1.70 6.82 -5.72
C GLY A 13 0.32 6.53 -6.30
N PRO A 14 0.07 5.32 -6.85
CA PRO A 14 -1.17 5.01 -7.54
C PRO A 14 -2.42 5.04 -6.65
N THR A 15 -2.29 4.77 -5.35
CA THR A 15 -3.43 4.85 -4.42
C THR A 15 -3.70 6.30 -3.99
N LEU A 16 -2.63 7.08 -3.82
CA LEU A 16 -2.72 8.42 -3.25
C LEU A 16 -1.56 9.28 -3.77
N SER A 17 -1.90 10.42 -4.35
CA SER A 17 -0.93 11.35 -4.93
C SER A 17 -0.17 12.13 -3.87
N GLN A 18 1.00 12.66 -4.22
CA GLN A 18 1.77 13.56 -3.33
C GLN A 18 0.93 14.76 -2.86
N GLY A 19 0.08 15.32 -3.72
CA GLY A 19 -0.81 16.43 -3.35
C GLY A 19 -1.77 16.04 -2.22
N GLU A 20 -2.45 14.90 -2.38
CA GLU A 20 -3.38 14.38 -1.36
C GLU A 20 -2.68 14.04 -0.04
N VAL A 21 -1.42 13.59 -0.05
CA VAL A 21 -0.64 13.40 1.19
C VAL A 21 -0.47 14.74 1.90
N LEU A 22 0.00 15.74 1.17
CA LEU A 22 0.39 17.04 1.71
C LEU A 22 -0.81 17.87 2.17
N GLU A 23 -2.01 17.60 1.66
CA GLU A 23 -3.26 18.16 2.19
C GLU A 23 -3.56 17.70 3.63
N VAL A 24 -3.11 16.50 4.00
CA VAL A 24 -3.41 15.88 5.31
C VAL A 24 -2.28 16.05 6.30
N LEU A 25 -1.02 15.97 5.83
CA LEU A 25 0.13 15.98 6.72
C LEU A 25 1.40 16.53 6.07
N GLU A 26 2.20 17.27 6.84
CA GLU A 26 3.55 17.66 6.44
C GLU A 26 4.49 16.44 6.48
N ALA A 27 4.91 15.97 5.30
CA ALA A 27 5.83 14.85 5.12
C ALA A 27 6.63 14.97 3.83
N ILE A 28 7.70 14.17 3.78
CA ILE A 28 8.42 13.89 2.55
C ILE A 28 7.73 12.70 1.87
N CYS A 29 7.19 12.95 0.68
CA CYS A 29 6.61 11.90 -0.15
C CYS A 29 7.72 11.23 -0.97
N LEU A 30 7.70 9.91 -0.97
CA LEU A 30 8.62 9.03 -1.66
C LEU A 30 7.84 8.15 -2.64
N PRO A 31 8.47 7.66 -3.72
CA PRO A 31 7.84 6.73 -4.65
C PRO A 31 7.32 5.47 -3.96
N PRO A 32 6.44 4.67 -4.59
CA PRO A 32 6.01 3.39 -4.05
C PRO A 32 7.19 2.55 -3.53
N ALA A 33 7.06 1.98 -2.32
CA ALA A 33 8.15 1.28 -1.66
C ALA A 33 8.55 0.00 -2.41
N VAL A 34 9.84 -0.12 -2.72
CA VAL A 34 10.45 -1.32 -3.31
C VAL A 34 11.60 -1.81 -2.42
N GLN A 35 12.24 -2.90 -2.83
CA GLN A 35 13.40 -3.42 -2.13
C GLN A 35 14.49 -2.34 -2.00
N GLY A 36 15.00 -2.14 -0.79
CA GLY A 36 16.04 -1.15 -0.47
C GLY A 36 15.49 0.22 -0.09
N SER A 37 14.26 0.57 -0.48
CA SER A 37 13.68 1.90 -0.27
C SER A 37 13.64 2.29 1.20
N ILE A 38 13.25 1.35 2.08
CA ILE A 38 13.14 1.63 3.52
C ILE A 38 14.50 1.89 4.15
N ILE A 39 15.52 1.11 3.79
CA ILE A 39 16.88 1.29 4.31
C ILE A 39 17.42 2.65 3.85
N ALA A 40 17.32 2.94 2.54
CA ALA A 40 17.81 4.19 1.97
C ALA A 40 17.13 5.41 2.61
N ALA A 41 15.81 5.34 2.79
CA ALA A 41 15.02 6.41 3.39
C ALA A 41 15.40 6.67 4.86
N VAL A 42 15.57 5.62 5.67
CA VAL A 42 15.99 5.78 7.07
C VAL A 42 17.39 6.37 7.16
N GLN A 43 18.33 5.91 6.33
CA GLN A 43 19.71 6.40 6.32
C GLN A 43 19.83 7.85 5.85
N HIS A 44 19.01 8.25 4.88
CA HIS A 44 19.07 9.59 4.30
C HIS A 44 18.36 10.65 5.13
N PHE A 45 17.21 10.30 5.73
CA PHE A 45 16.32 11.29 6.36
C PHE A 45 16.25 11.25 7.89
N ASP A 46 16.72 10.18 8.55
CA ASP A 46 16.49 9.91 9.99
C ASP A 46 15.04 10.21 10.44
N PRO A 47 14.05 9.50 9.89
CA PRO A 47 12.65 9.90 10.01
C PRO A 47 12.05 9.61 11.39
N SER A 48 11.09 10.43 11.80
CA SER A 48 10.30 10.22 13.02
C SER A 48 9.26 9.12 12.86
N ALA A 49 8.78 8.86 11.63
CA ALA A 49 7.86 7.79 11.29
C ALA A 49 7.87 7.52 9.77
N ILE A 50 7.48 6.31 9.39
CA ILE A 50 7.29 5.91 7.99
C ILE A 50 5.84 5.42 7.81
N VAL A 51 5.17 5.92 6.79
CA VAL A 51 3.90 5.40 6.30
C VAL A 51 4.12 4.75 4.95
N ILE A 52 3.70 3.50 4.80
CA ILE A 52 3.70 2.78 3.53
C ILE A 52 2.25 2.68 3.07
N ILE A 53 1.95 3.31 1.95
CA ILE A 53 0.70 3.16 1.21
C ILE A 53 0.94 2.19 0.07
N ASP A 54 1.75 2.62 -0.90
CA ASP A 54 2.01 1.88 -2.12
C ASP A 54 3.39 1.22 -2.13
N GLY A 55 3.50 0.14 -2.89
CA GLY A 55 4.75 -0.55 -3.16
C GLY A 55 4.81 -1.01 -4.60
N GLY A 56 6.02 -1.12 -5.14
CA GLY A 56 6.22 -1.63 -6.50
C GLY A 56 5.93 -3.13 -6.59
N PHE A 57 5.47 -3.55 -7.77
CA PHE A 57 5.13 -4.93 -8.09
C PHE A 57 5.60 -5.29 -9.51
N GLN A 58 6.00 -6.54 -9.73
CA GLN A 58 6.52 -7.09 -11.00
C GLN A 58 7.81 -6.44 -11.55
N SER A 59 7.75 -5.17 -11.98
CA SER A 59 8.90 -4.48 -12.61
C SER A 59 10.06 -4.28 -11.65
N GLU A 60 9.76 -4.25 -10.35
CA GLU A 60 10.73 -4.08 -9.27
C GLU A 60 10.45 -5.08 -8.15
N PRO A 61 11.48 -5.59 -7.45
CA PRO A 61 11.28 -6.43 -6.29
C PRO A 61 10.54 -5.66 -5.20
N ALA A 62 9.45 -6.24 -4.69
CA ALA A 62 8.65 -5.63 -3.63
C ALA A 62 9.48 -5.36 -2.36
N VAL A 63 9.07 -4.33 -1.61
CA VAL A 63 9.66 -4.01 -0.30
C VAL A 63 9.71 -5.24 0.60
N ARG A 64 10.86 -5.47 1.25
CA ARG A 64 11.08 -6.68 2.05
C ARG A 64 10.68 -6.48 3.51
N HIS A 65 10.08 -7.52 4.10
CA HIS A 65 9.74 -7.57 5.52
C HIS A 65 10.92 -7.23 6.43
N LYS A 66 12.12 -7.73 6.11
CA LYS A 66 13.34 -7.51 6.90
C LYS A 66 13.76 -6.04 6.97
N GLU A 67 13.49 -5.26 5.93
CA GLU A 67 13.84 -3.83 5.90
C GLU A 67 12.90 -3.03 6.80
N ILE A 68 11.61 -3.37 6.79
CA ILE A 68 10.61 -2.80 7.68
C ILE A 68 10.93 -3.15 9.14
N LEU A 69 11.19 -4.43 9.43
CA LEU A 69 11.57 -4.88 10.78
C LEU A 69 12.87 -4.22 11.25
N TRP A 70 13.84 -4.02 10.36
CA TRP A 70 15.06 -3.30 10.68
C TRP A 70 14.80 -1.83 11.04
N ALA A 71 13.92 -1.13 10.31
CA ALA A 71 13.55 0.25 10.63
C ALA A 71 12.85 0.34 12.00
N ILE A 72 11.93 -0.59 12.28
CA ILE A 72 11.25 -0.70 13.59
C ILE A 72 12.27 -0.96 14.70
N ALA A 73 13.24 -1.85 14.49
CA ALA A 73 14.31 -2.13 15.46
C ALA A 73 15.23 -0.92 15.70
N LYS A 74 15.30 0.04 14.77
CA LYS A 74 15.97 1.34 14.96
C LYS A 74 15.11 2.37 15.69
N GLY A 75 13.91 2.00 16.14
CA GLY A 75 12.99 2.90 16.83
C GLY A 75 12.22 3.84 15.90
N VAL A 76 12.16 3.53 14.59
CA VAL A 76 11.30 4.24 13.64
C VAL A 76 9.96 3.51 13.54
N PRO A 77 8.85 4.12 14.00
CA PRO A 77 7.52 3.55 13.81
C PRO A 77 7.18 3.42 12.33
N VAL A 78 6.66 2.27 11.93
CA VAL A 78 6.20 2.03 10.56
C VAL A 78 4.72 1.67 10.57
N ILE A 79 3.94 2.40 9.77
CA ILE A 79 2.50 2.24 9.59
C ILE A 79 2.22 1.80 8.17
N GLY A 80 1.32 0.83 7.99
CA GLY A 80 0.86 0.37 6.68
C GLY A 80 -0.64 0.50 6.51
N ALA A 81 -1.07 1.02 5.37
CA ALA A 81 -2.47 1.17 5.03
C ALA A 81 -2.66 1.12 3.52
N ALA A 82 -3.82 0.64 3.06
CA ALA A 82 -4.10 0.38 1.63
C ALA A 82 -3.02 -0.47 0.92
N SER A 83 -3.26 -0.83 -0.34
CA SER A 83 -2.27 -1.40 -1.27
C SER A 83 -1.24 -2.38 -0.62
N MET A 84 0.04 -2.28 -0.98
CA MET A 84 1.15 -3.08 -0.45
C MET A 84 1.42 -2.80 1.04
N GLY A 85 1.19 -1.57 1.51
CA GLY A 85 1.42 -1.19 2.91
C GLY A 85 0.57 -1.99 3.88
N ALA A 86 -0.71 -2.16 3.56
CA ALA A 86 -1.66 -2.96 4.34
C ALA A 86 -1.31 -4.45 4.34
N LEU A 87 -0.86 -4.99 3.20
CA LEU A 87 -0.38 -6.37 3.10
C LEU A 87 0.81 -6.58 4.05
N ARG A 88 1.84 -5.74 3.94
CA ARG A 88 3.03 -5.83 4.80
C ARG A 88 2.70 -5.67 6.27
N ALA A 89 1.81 -4.74 6.63
CA ALA A 89 1.36 -4.60 8.02
C ALA A 89 0.62 -5.84 8.53
N ALA A 90 -0.16 -6.51 7.68
CA ALA A 90 -0.88 -7.73 8.05
C ALA A 90 0.07 -8.90 8.31
N GLU A 91 1.07 -9.06 7.44
CA GLU A 91 2.11 -10.10 7.54
C GLU A 91 3.06 -9.86 8.73
N LEU A 92 3.34 -8.59 9.05
CA LEU A 92 4.28 -8.20 10.10
C LEU A 92 3.64 -7.96 11.47
N PHE A 93 2.35 -8.21 11.64
CA PHE A 93 1.72 -8.09 12.94
C PHE A 93 2.36 -9.05 13.97
N PRO A 94 2.60 -8.62 15.22
CA PRO A 94 2.19 -7.35 15.83
C PRO A 94 3.22 -6.21 15.73
N TYR A 95 4.29 -6.38 14.94
CA TYR A 95 5.42 -5.46 14.94
C TYR A 95 5.17 -4.17 14.13
N MET A 96 4.36 -4.24 13.08
CA MET A 96 3.99 -3.10 12.22
C MET A 96 2.53 -2.71 12.44
N GLN A 97 2.26 -1.41 12.59
CA GLN A 97 0.89 -0.93 12.77
C GLN A 97 0.15 -0.95 11.43
N GLY A 98 -0.96 -1.70 11.36
CA GLY A 98 -1.84 -1.72 10.20
C GLY A 98 -3.11 -0.90 10.39
N VAL A 99 -3.58 -0.24 9.33
CA VAL A 99 -4.79 0.59 9.36
C VAL A 99 -5.68 0.31 8.14
N GLY A 100 -6.99 0.39 8.35
CA GLY A 100 -7.97 0.38 7.29
C GLY A 100 -8.52 -0.99 6.91
N LEU A 101 -9.42 -1.00 5.92
CA LEU A 101 -10.17 -2.18 5.51
C LEU A 101 -9.27 -3.27 4.93
N ILE A 102 -8.33 -2.91 4.06
CA ILE A 102 -7.44 -3.85 3.37
C ILE A 102 -6.52 -4.57 4.36
N TYR A 103 -5.97 -3.86 5.34
CA TYR A 103 -5.18 -4.48 6.42
C TYR A 103 -6.01 -5.51 7.19
N ARG A 104 -7.21 -5.12 7.62
CA ARG A 104 -8.11 -6.04 8.34
C ARG A 104 -8.53 -7.23 7.48
N TRP A 105 -8.65 -7.04 6.17
CA TRP A 105 -8.96 -8.10 5.21
C TRP A 105 -7.82 -9.12 5.15
N TYR A 106 -6.58 -8.70 4.93
CA TYR A 106 -5.42 -9.60 4.94
C TYR A 106 -5.21 -10.29 6.30
N ARG A 107 -5.41 -9.57 7.42
CA ARG A 107 -5.37 -10.17 8.76
C ARG A 107 -6.42 -11.26 8.98
N ARG A 108 -7.58 -11.14 8.33
CA ARG A 108 -8.69 -12.08 8.47
C ARG A 108 -8.57 -13.28 7.53
N PHE A 109 -8.01 -13.10 6.35
CA PHE A 109 -7.97 -14.11 5.30
C PHE A 109 -6.52 -14.49 4.98
N ALA A 110 -5.99 -15.50 5.66
CA ALA A 110 -4.59 -15.92 5.57
C ALA A 110 -4.13 -16.37 4.16
N PHE A 111 -5.07 -16.73 3.29
CA PHE A 111 -4.81 -17.13 1.90
C PHE A 111 -5.33 -16.09 0.89
N ALA A 112 -5.55 -14.85 1.33
CA ALA A 112 -5.78 -13.75 0.41
C ALA A 112 -4.54 -13.57 -0.47
N PRO A 113 -4.68 -13.46 -1.78
CA PRO A 113 -3.52 -13.44 -2.65
C PRO A 113 -2.82 -12.07 -2.59
N ASP A 114 -1.48 -12.08 -2.58
CA ASP A 114 -0.64 -10.89 -2.41
C ASP A 114 -0.82 -9.88 -3.56
N ASP A 115 -1.09 -10.40 -4.75
CA ASP A 115 -1.36 -9.63 -5.97
C ASP A 115 -2.75 -8.98 -5.97
N ALA A 116 -3.61 -9.21 -4.97
CA ALA A 116 -4.94 -8.61 -4.93
C ALA A 116 -4.91 -7.08 -4.83
N VAL A 117 -3.78 -6.53 -4.37
CA VAL A 117 -3.50 -5.11 -4.26
C VAL A 117 -2.51 -4.59 -5.30
N ALA A 118 -2.03 -5.45 -6.20
CA ALA A 118 -1.09 -5.05 -7.23
C ALA A 118 -1.75 -4.09 -8.22
N VAL A 119 -1.02 -3.03 -8.56
CA VAL A 119 -1.41 -2.03 -9.56
C VAL A 119 -0.20 -1.72 -10.42
N LEU A 120 -0.32 -1.95 -11.72
CA LEU A 120 0.61 -1.37 -12.69
C LEU A 120 0.41 0.15 -12.70
N HIS A 121 1.50 0.89 -12.64
CA HIS A 121 1.49 2.34 -12.59
C HIS A 121 2.60 2.95 -13.45
N GLY A 122 2.42 4.21 -13.82
CA GLY A 122 3.47 5.00 -14.47
C GLY A 122 4.66 5.28 -13.55
N PRO A 123 5.72 5.90 -14.08
CA PRO A 123 6.88 6.27 -13.28
C PRO A 123 6.54 7.39 -12.26
N TRP A 124 7.40 7.57 -11.26
CA TRP A 124 7.16 8.51 -10.14
C TRP A 124 7.02 9.96 -10.60
N GLU A 125 7.74 10.34 -11.66
CA GLU A 125 7.75 11.68 -12.25
C GLU A 125 6.38 12.10 -12.80
N VAL A 126 5.48 11.13 -13.02
CA VAL A 126 4.07 11.35 -13.40
C VAL A 126 3.11 10.89 -12.31
N ASN A 127 3.51 11.07 -11.04
CA ASN A 127 2.76 10.72 -9.82
C ASN A 127 2.42 9.23 -9.68
N SER A 128 3.16 8.35 -10.37
CA SER A 128 2.83 6.93 -10.42
C SER A 128 1.36 6.67 -10.77
N ALA A 129 0.86 7.38 -11.79
CA ALA A 129 -0.54 7.28 -12.21
C ALA A 129 -0.93 5.81 -12.47
N PRO A 130 -2.06 5.32 -11.93
CA PRO A 130 -2.47 3.93 -12.08
C PRO A 130 -2.84 3.63 -13.54
N ILE A 131 -2.29 2.55 -14.08
CA ILE A 131 -2.58 2.02 -15.42
C ILE A 131 -3.67 0.93 -15.33
N THR A 132 -3.72 0.23 -14.19
CA THR A 132 -4.67 -0.86 -13.91
C THR A 132 -5.41 -0.61 -12.60
N HIS A 133 -6.43 -1.42 -12.33
CA HIS A 133 -7.12 -1.42 -11.04
C HIS A 133 -6.70 -2.64 -10.21
N ALA A 134 -6.58 -2.46 -8.90
CA ALA A 134 -6.37 -3.57 -7.99
C ALA A 134 -7.55 -4.54 -8.05
N LEU A 135 -7.28 -5.85 -8.04
CA LEU A 135 -8.32 -6.88 -8.03
C LEU A 135 -9.29 -6.71 -6.86
N ILE A 136 -8.80 -6.30 -5.69
CA ILE A 136 -9.66 -6.08 -4.52
C ILE A 136 -10.66 -4.94 -4.74
N ASP A 137 -10.27 -3.88 -5.45
CA ASP A 137 -11.16 -2.75 -5.76
C ASP A 137 -12.24 -3.15 -6.74
N LEU A 138 -11.89 -3.95 -7.76
CA LEU A 138 -12.86 -4.52 -8.69
C LEU A 138 -13.88 -5.40 -7.95
N ARG A 139 -13.42 -6.28 -7.06
CA ARG A 139 -14.29 -7.13 -6.23
C ARG A 139 -15.21 -6.30 -5.34
N MET A 140 -14.68 -5.28 -4.67
CA MET A 140 -15.47 -4.41 -3.79
C MET A 140 -16.52 -3.62 -4.58
N THR A 141 -16.17 -3.12 -5.76
CA THR A 141 -17.08 -2.41 -6.67
C THR A 141 -18.21 -3.30 -7.16
N VAL A 142 -17.87 -4.49 -7.68
CA VAL A 142 -18.83 -5.48 -8.19
C VAL A 142 -19.77 -5.98 -7.07
N ARG A 143 -19.25 -6.24 -5.88
CA ARG A 143 -20.07 -6.58 -4.70
C ARG A 143 -20.97 -5.43 -4.28
N GLY A 144 -20.49 -4.19 -4.34
CA GLY A 144 -21.29 -2.99 -4.09
C GLY A 144 -22.46 -2.84 -5.07
N ALA A 145 -22.20 -3.01 -6.36
CA ALA A 145 -23.22 -2.95 -7.41
C ALA A 145 -24.30 -4.03 -7.23
N CYS A 146 -23.89 -5.27 -6.90
CA CYS A 146 -24.83 -6.36 -6.64
C CYS A 146 -25.69 -6.09 -5.40
N ARG A 147 -25.12 -5.58 -4.30
CA ARG A 147 -25.88 -5.19 -3.10
C ARG A 147 -26.91 -4.09 -3.36
N ARG A 148 -26.63 -3.20 -4.31
CA ARG A 148 -27.56 -2.14 -4.76
C ARG A 148 -28.53 -2.59 -5.85
N ALA A 149 -28.57 -3.90 -6.15
CA ALA A 149 -29.39 -4.48 -7.22
C ALA A 149 -29.14 -3.90 -8.63
N ILE A 150 -27.97 -3.27 -8.86
CA ILE A 150 -27.57 -2.77 -10.19
C ILE A 150 -27.22 -3.97 -11.11
N ILE A 151 -26.70 -5.05 -10.52
CA ILE A 151 -26.37 -6.30 -11.22
C ILE A 151 -26.89 -7.52 -10.44
N SER A 152 -27.14 -8.62 -11.15
CA SER A 152 -27.54 -9.89 -10.53
C SER A 152 -26.38 -10.60 -9.83
N ALA A 153 -26.70 -11.54 -8.94
CA ALA A 153 -25.69 -12.37 -8.26
C ALA A 153 -24.92 -13.28 -9.24
N GLU A 154 -25.57 -13.74 -10.31
CA GLU A 154 -24.92 -14.49 -11.39
C GLU A 154 -23.90 -13.60 -12.12
N TYR A 155 -24.30 -12.38 -12.48
CA TYR A 155 -23.42 -11.45 -13.18
C TYR A 155 -22.23 -11.02 -12.32
N ARG A 156 -22.46 -10.79 -11.02
CA ARG A 156 -21.41 -10.58 -10.01
C ARG A 156 -20.35 -11.69 -10.07
N THR A 157 -20.80 -12.95 -10.02
CA THR A 157 -19.91 -14.12 -10.01
C THR A 157 -19.10 -14.23 -11.30
N ARG A 158 -19.71 -13.92 -12.45
CA ARG A 158 -19.02 -13.89 -13.75
C ARG A 158 -17.95 -12.80 -13.79
N LEU A 159 -18.26 -11.58 -13.33
CA LEU A 159 -17.30 -10.48 -13.28
C LEU A 159 -16.14 -10.74 -12.31
N GLU A 160 -16.42 -11.28 -11.12
CA GLU A 160 -15.37 -11.63 -10.15
C GLU A 160 -14.42 -12.70 -10.68
N ARG A 161 -14.94 -13.70 -11.43
CA ARG A 161 -14.11 -14.71 -12.10
C ARG A 161 -13.28 -14.12 -13.23
N ALA A 162 -13.87 -13.26 -14.06
CA ALA A 162 -13.17 -12.59 -15.16
C ALA A 162 -12.02 -11.70 -14.63
N ALA A 163 -12.28 -10.94 -13.57
CA ALA A 163 -11.25 -10.12 -12.93
C ALA A 163 -10.09 -10.96 -12.38
N GLN A 164 -10.38 -12.10 -11.73
CA GLN A 164 -9.34 -12.99 -11.21
C GLN A 164 -8.51 -13.65 -12.33
N ALA A 165 -9.09 -13.90 -13.50
CA ALA A 165 -8.39 -14.52 -14.62
C ALA A 165 -7.43 -13.57 -15.36
N LEU A 166 -7.56 -12.26 -15.13
CA LEU A 166 -6.72 -11.22 -15.73
C LEU A 166 -5.66 -10.67 -14.77
N ASN A 167 -5.65 -11.15 -13.52
CA ASN A 167 -4.73 -10.69 -12.46
C ASN A 167 -3.43 -11.50 -12.46
#